data_AF-A0A535RCC9-F1
#
_entry.id   AF-A0A535RCC9-F1
#
_cell.length_a   1.000
_cell.length_b   1.000
_cell.length_c   1.000
_cell.angle_alpha   90.00
_cell.angle_beta   90.00
_cell.angle_gamma   90.00
#
_symmetry.space_group_name_H-M   'P 1'
#
loop_
_entity.id
_entity.type
_entity.pdbx_description
1 polymer ?
#
loop_
_entity_poly.entity_id
_entity_poly.type
_entity_poly.pdbx_seq_one_letter_code
_entity_poly.pdbx_strand_id
1 'polypeptide(L)'
;MQFMASAEAQAVWVKGQVGSSVNKSLDLNLYPNPVARRSAMQLTTASSFRIGADDLMPTAMENAFWAGVLNYIQHPSQLDSILSGLETTAMQTYTS
;
A
#
# COMPACT_ATOMS: atom_id res chain seq x y z
N MET A 1 -17.53 16.48 -3.32
CA MET A 1 -16.36 15.92 -2.60
C MET A 1 -16.19 16.44 -1.18
N GLN A 2 -16.54 17.69 -0.86
CA GLN A 2 -16.24 18.31 0.44
C GLN A 2 -16.83 17.55 1.65
N PHE A 3 -18.07 17.09 1.58
CA PHE A 3 -18.66 16.27 2.65
C PHE A 3 -17.92 14.95 2.84
N MET A 4 -17.59 14.22 1.77
CA MET A 4 -16.91 12.92 1.89
C MET A 4 -15.51 13.01 2.52
N ALA A 5 -14.84 14.15 2.38
CA ALA A 5 -13.55 14.41 3.02
C ALA A 5 -13.68 14.92 4.48
N SER A 6 -14.88 15.23 4.96
CA SER A 6 -15.11 15.78 6.30
C SER A 6 -14.85 14.74 7.41
N ALA A 7 -14.53 15.20 8.62
CA ALA A 7 -14.37 14.30 9.76
C ALA A 7 -15.68 13.56 10.11
N GLU A 8 -16.83 14.21 9.87
CA GLU A 8 -18.16 13.62 10.08
C GLU A 8 -18.40 12.41 9.17
N ALA A 9 -18.17 12.55 7.86
CA ALA A 9 -18.35 11.45 6.92
C ALA A 9 -17.32 10.34 7.17
N GLN A 10 -16.06 10.71 7.46
CA GLN A 10 -14.99 9.76 7.76
C GLN A 10 -15.22 9.03 9.10
N ALA A 11 -15.94 9.62 10.06
CA ALA A 11 -16.34 8.96 11.30
C ALA A 11 -17.29 7.79 11.06
N VAL A 12 -18.20 7.88 10.08
CA VAL A 12 -19.06 6.77 9.67
C VAL A 12 -18.23 5.63 9.08
N TRP A 13 -17.27 5.97 8.23
CA TRP A 13 -16.36 5.03 7.56
C TRP A 13 -15.52 4.19 8.55
N VAL A 14 -14.82 4.85 9.48
CA VAL A 14 -13.90 4.14 10.39
C VAL A 14 -14.64 3.30 11.44
N LYS A 15 -15.86 3.69 11.83
CA LYS A 15 -16.69 2.92 12.77
C LYS A 15 -17.18 1.60 12.17
N GLY A 16 -17.39 1.57 10.85
CA GLY A 16 -17.77 0.36 10.12
C GLY A 16 -16.65 -0.67 9.97
N GLN A 17 -15.46 -0.42 10.57
CA GLN A 17 -14.23 -1.21 10.40
C GLN A 17 -13.68 -1.24 8.96
N VAL A 18 -14.18 -0.37 8.09
CA VAL A 18 -13.72 -0.30 6.71
C VAL A 18 -12.59 0.72 6.65
N GLY A 19 -11.34 0.26 6.78
CA GLY A 19 -10.15 1.08 6.49
C GLY A 19 -9.76 2.14 7.53
N SER A 20 -8.90 3.08 7.08
CA SER A 20 -8.37 4.19 7.88
C SER A 20 -8.61 5.52 7.18
N SER A 21 -8.69 6.61 7.95
CA SER A 21 -8.85 7.96 7.42
C SER A 21 -7.57 8.78 7.51
N VAL A 22 -7.28 9.58 6.49
CA VAL A 22 -6.21 10.58 6.48
C VAL A 22 -6.64 11.91 7.12
N ASN A 23 -7.92 12.05 7.50
CA ASN A 23 -8.43 13.28 8.12
C ASN A 23 -7.88 13.43 9.55
N LYS A 24 -7.00 14.43 9.75
CA LYS A 24 -6.31 14.68 11.03
C LYS A 24 -7.22 15.23 12.13
N SER A 25 -8.42 15.68 11.79
CA SER A 25 -9.42 16.18 12.76
C SER A 25 -10.32 15.06 13.31
N LEU A 26 -10.16 13.83 12.84
CA LEU A 26 -10.93 12.68 13.29
C LEU A 26 -10.42 12.19 14.66
N ASP A 27 -11.34 11.96 15.60
CA ASP A 27 -10.99 11.36 16.90
C ASP A 27 -10.55 9.89 16.73
N LEU A 28 -9.33 9.59 17.16
CA LEU A 28 -8.73 8.25 17.11
C LEU A 28 -9.49 7.23 17.99
N ASN A 29 -10.30 7.66 18.96
CA ASN A 29 -11.12 6.76 19.77
C ASN A 29 -12.32 6.18 19.00
N LEU A 30 -12.62 6.69 17.80
CA LEU A 30 -13.67 6.15 16.94
C LEU A 30 -13.28 4.83 16.27
N TYR A 31 -11.99 4.48 16.28
CA TYR A 31 -11.51 3.23 15.71
C TYR A 31 -11.89 2.04 16.60
N PRO A 32 -12.40 0.95 15.99
CA PRO A 32 -13.07 -0.14 16.70
C PRO A 32 -12.13 -1.01 17.54
N ASN A 33 -10.82 -0.97 17.26
CA ASN A 33 -9.84 -1.78 17.96
C ASN A 33 -8.46 -1.07 18.04
N PRO A 34 -7.57 -1.53 18.95
CA PRO A 34 -6.26 -0.91 19.14
C PRO A 34 -5.34 -0.95 17.91
N VAL A 35 -5.47 -1.97 17.04
CA VAL A 35 -4.65 -2.10 15.83
C VAL A 35 -5.04 -1.02 14.83
N ALA A 36 -6.33 -0.92 14.49
CA ALA A 36 -6.85 0.08 13.57
C ALA A 36 -6.53 1.52 14.05
N ARG A 37 -6.69 1.77 15.35
CA ARG A 37 -6.33 3.05 15.97
C ARG A 37 -4.84 3.38 15.81
N ARG A 38 -3.95 2.40 16.04
CA ARG A 38 -2.50 2.59 15.91
C ARG A 38 -2.11 2.83 14.44
N SER A 39 -2.70 2.11 13.49
CA SER A 39 -2.47 2.33 12.07
C SER A 39 -2.90 3.74 11.64
N ALA A 40 -4.06 4.21 12.08
CA ALA A 40 -4.54 5.56 11.80
C ALA A 40 -3.66 6.65 12.44
N MET A 41 -3.16 6.42 13.65
CA MET A 41 -2.23 7.32 14.31
C MET A 41 -0.92 7.43 13.50
N GLN A 42 -0.36 6.31 13.04
CA GLN A 42 0.83 6.32 12.17
C GLN A 42 0.56 7.10 10.87
N LEU A 43 -0.57 6.81 10.21
CA LEU A 43 -0.96 7.46 8.96
C LEU A 43 -1.10 8.99 9.10
N THR A 44 -1.73 9.46 10.17
CA THR A 44 -2.03 10.89 10.37
C THR A 44 -0.85 11.71 10.92
N THR A 45 0.12 11.04 11.55
CA THR A 45 1.32 11.67 12.13
C THR A 45 2.57 11.52 11.26
N ALA A 46 2.54 10.69 10.21
CA ALA A 46 3.65 10.52 9.30
C ALA A 46 4.04 11.85 8.62
N SER A 47 5.35 12.11 8.53
CA SER A 47 5.91 13.24 7.76
C SER A 47 5.91 12.95 6.26
N SER A 48 5.96 11.67 5.88
CA SER A 48 5.88 11.20 4.50
C SER A 48 5.08 9.91 4.43
N PHE A 49 4.30 9.76 3.37
CA PHE A 49 3.58 8.53 3.05
C PHE A 49 4.14 7.96 1.74
N ARG A 50 4.39 6.65 1.70
CA ARG A 50 4.82 5.90 0.53
C ARG A 50 3.88 4.71 0.38
N ILE A 51 3.51 4.44 -0.86
CA ILE A 51 2.75 3.25 -1.26
C ILE A 51 3.72 2.14 -1.64
N GLY A 52 3.22 0.92 -1.79
CA GLY A 52 4.02 -0.23 -2.20
C GLY A 52 4.73 0.06 -3.52
N ALA A 53 5.90 -0.53 -3.72
CA ALA A 53 6.60 -0.37 -4.99
C ALA A 53 5.75 -0.93 -6.16
N ASP A 54 5.04 -2.02 -5.89
CA ASP A 54 4.07 -2.69 -6.77
C ASP A 54 2.90 -1.77 -7.16
N ASP A 55 2.37 -0.95 -6.25
CA ASP A 55 1.31 0.03 -6.55
C ASP A 55 1.74 1.06 -7.64
N LEU A 56 3.05 1.23 -7.84
CA LEU A 56 3.63 2.11 -8.84
C LEU A 56 4.07 1.38 -10.12
N MET A 57 3.95 0.06 -10.17
CA MET A 57 4.33 -0.75 -11.33
C MET A 57 3.14 -0.89 -12.30
N PRO A 58 3.38 -0.94 -13.62
CA PRO A 58 2.38 -1.42 -14.55
C PRO A 58 2.15 -2.91 -14.31
N THR A 59 0.92 -3.37 -14.61
CA THR A 59 0.44 -4.72 -14.24
C THR A 59 1.38 -5.87 -14.63
N ALA A 60 2.03 -5.81 -15.79
CA ALA A 60 2.96 -6.86 -16.20
C ALA A 60 4.21 -6.92 -15.29
N MET A 61 4.73 -5.77 -14.90
CA MET A 61 5.88 -5.66 -14.00
C MET A 61 5.49 -6.05 -12.57
N GLU A 62 4.32 -5.61 -12.10
CA GLU A 62 3.77 -5.99 -10.79
C GLU A 62 3.66 -7.52 -10.64
N ASN A 63 3.07 -8.19 -11.64
CA ASN A 63 2.93 -9.64 -11.65
C ASN A 63 4.29 -10.36 -11.60
N ALA A 64 5.26 -9.88 -12.39
CA ALA A 64 6.60 -10.43 -12.41
C ALA A 64 7.31 -10.21 -11.06
N PHE A 65 7.18 -9.02 -10.46
CA PHE A 65 7.73 -8.70 -9.15
C PHE A 65 7.21 -9.65 -8.06
N TRP A 66 5.89 -9.84 -7.97
CA TRP A 66 5.30 -10.74 -6.98
C TRP A 66 5.78 -12.19 -7.12
N ALA A 67 5.84 -12.71 -8.36
CA ALA A 67 6.40 -14.02 -8.63
C ALA A 67 7.89 -14.11 -8.26
N GLY A 68 8.66 -13.06 -8.58
CA GLY A 68 10.08 -12.94 -8.24
C GLY A 68 10.35 -12.99 -6.74
N VAL A 69 9.56 -12.29 -5.93
CA VAL A 69 9.68 -12.30 -4.46
C VAL A 69 9.45 -13.72 -3.91
N LEU A 70 8.41 -14.42 -4.37
CA LEU A 70 8.14 -15.80 -3.95
C LEU A 70 9.28 -16.75 -4.36
N ASN A 71 9.77 -16.63 -5.59
CA ASN A 71 10.87 -17.45 -6.10
C ASN A 71 12.16 -17.20 -5.32
N TYR A 72 12.45 -15.94 -4.93
CA TYR A 72 13.62 -15.63 -4.13
C TYR A 72 13.56 -16.25 -2.74
N ILE A 73 12.39 -16.23 -2.09
CA ILE A 73 12.20 -16.88 -0.78
C ILE A 73 12.44 -18.39 -0.87
N GLN A 74 11.99 -19.03 -1.95
CA GLN A 74 12.17 -20.47 -2.17
C GLN A 74 13.60 -20.83 -2.59
N HIS A 75 14.22 -20.00 -3.43
CA HIS A 75 15.52 -20.25 -4.05
C HIS A 75 16.41 -19.00 -4.03
N PRO A 76 16.96 -18.61 -2.86
CA PRO A 76 17.73 -17.37 -2.73
C PRO A 76 18.98 -17.32 -3.61
N SER A 77 19.54 -18.48 -3.97
CA SER A 77 20.69 -18.61 -4.87
C SER A 77 20.40 -18.25 -6.33
N GLN A 78 19.13 -18.03 -6.69
CA GLN A 78 18.70 -17.66 -8.05
C GLN A 78 18.48 -16.15 -8.22
N LEU A 79 18.89 -15.32 -7.24
CA LEU A 79 18.66 -13.87 -7.25
C LEU A 79 19.01 -13.22 -8.58
N ASP A 80 20.19 -13.51 -9.14
CA ASP A 80 20.63 -12.89 -10.40
C ASP A 80 19.71 -13.23 -11.58
N SER A 81 19.25 -14.48 -11.66
CA SER A 81 18.31 -14.91 -12.70
C SER A 81 16.93 -14.26 -12.52
N ILE A 82 16.48 -14.11 -11.28
CA ILE A 82 15.20 -13.44 -10.96
C ILE A 82 15.29 -11.98 -11.38
N LEU A 83 16.34 -11.27 -10.98
CA LEU A 83 16.56 -9.86 -11.31
C LEU A 83 16.67 -9.65 -12.84
N SER A 84 17.37 -10.53 -13.55
CA SER A 84 17.47 -10.46 -15.02
C SER A 84 16.10 -10.65 -15.69
N GLY A 85 15.23 -11.51 -15.15
CA GLY A 85 13.87 -11.68 -15.64
C GLY A 85 13.02 -10.43 -15.41
N LEU A 86 13.11 -9.84 -14.22
CA LEU A 86 12.43 -8.59 -13.87
C LEU A 86 12.85 -7.43 -14.78
N GLU A 87 14.14 -7.29 -15.07
CA GLU A 87 14.65 -6.26 -15.99
C GLU A 87 14.09 -6.43 -17.41
N THR A 88 14.02 -7.68 -17.89
CA THR A 88 13.42 -7.98 -19.20
C THR A 88 11.96 -7.55 -19.25
N THR A 89 11.19 -7.85 -18.19
CA THR A 89 9.80 -7.40 -18.08
C THR A 89 9.69 -5.88 -18.02
N ALA A 90 10.57 -5.21 -17.26
CA ALA A 90 10.59 -3.76 -17.17
C ALA A 90 10.83 -3.12 -18.54
N MET A 91 11.84 -3.59 -19.29
CA MET A 91 12.15 -3.11 -20.63
C MET A 91 10.98 -3.23 -21.61
N GLN A 92 10.13 -4.24 -21.47
CA GLN A 92 8.96 -4.45 -22.33
C GLN A 92 7.76 -3.60 -21.91
N THR A 93 7.66 -3.29 -20.62
CA THR A 93 6.44 -2.73 -20.03
C THR A 93 6.49 -1.20 -19.92
N TYR A 94 7.68 -0.62 -19.71
CA TYR A 94 7.84 0.83 -19.51
C TYR A 94 8.14 1.63 -20.78
N THR A 95 8.18 0.99 -21.96
CA THR A 95 8.51 1.65 -23.25
C THR A 95 7.33 2.36 -23.92
N SER A 96 6.34 2.83 -23.16
CA SER A 96 5.16 3.54 -23.66
C SER A 96 4.93 4.87 -22.96
#